data_AF-A0AA36BJ59-F1
#
_entry.id   AF-A0AA36BJ59-F1
#
_cell.length_a   1.000
_cell.length_b   1.000
_cell.length_c   1.000
_cell.angle_alpha   90.00
_cell.angle_beta   90.00
_cell.angle_gamma   90.00
#
_symmetry.space_group_name_H-M   'P 1'
#
loop_
_entity.id
_entity.type
_entity.pdbx_description
1 polymer ?
#
loop_
_entity_poly.entity_id
_entity_poly.type
_entity_poly.pdbx_seq_one_letter_code
_entity_poly.pdbx_strand_id
1 'polypeptide(L)'
;MKQIEGERSEIVQKGKAYFKDFMRLCSLYKLTSVRLDQNDEEDEEGPSNSNKSRESSLQEMANQRQSKIERYKEQKRIIAELKELRTHVEKSHVEEEVERKYYMLLLKHWINTVIDEYENIKFELQILEQRPNMAHCHQRQPKEPSQKKSFRPFIITKDQLQKKVLGAGYPSLPTLTIEEFYDQKIKEGTLQIPTGQSLHDWAVEPEKKANDADQKEAEDDEKEDADDPEALAKARAWDDWKDDIRRGDGNRNNMG
;
A
#
# COMPACT_ATOMS: atom_id res chain seq x y z
N MET A 1 23.72 -20.01 2.12
CA MET A 1 22.71 -19.91 3.21
C MET A 1 23.01 -21.02 4.20
N LYS A 2 23.10 -20.72 5.51
CA LYS A 2 23.18 -21.78 6.52
C LYS A 2 21.81 -22.48 6.57
N GLN A 3 21.75 -23.74 6.16
CA GLN A 3 20.58 -24.56 6.41
C GLN A 3 20.57 -24.86 7.91
N ILE A 4 19.50 -24.46 8.59
CA ILE A 4 19.28 -24.80 9.99
C ILE A 4 18.68 -26.21 9.96
N GLU A 5 19.32 -27.17 10.62
CA GLU A 5 18.78 -28.51 10.78
C GLU A 5 17.62 -28.47 11.79
N GLY A 6 16.41 -28.84 11.36
CA GLY A 6 15.22 -28.93 12.22
C GLY A 6 13.92 -28.44 11.56
N GLU A 7 12.79 -28.79 12.15
CA GLU A 7 11.49 -28.26 11.74
C GLU A 7 11.39 -26.77 12.10
N ARG A 8 11.15 -25.91 11.10
CA ARG A 8 11.09 -24.45 11.30
C ARG A 8 10.03 -24.05 12.34
N SER A 9 8.90 -24.75 12.36
CA SER A 9 7.80 -24.52 13.32
C SER A 9 8.29 -24.62 14.76
N GLU A 10 8.96 -25.72 15.12
CA GLU A 10 9.50 -25.93 16.46
C GLU A 10 10.53 -24.87 16.87
N ILE A 11 11.40 -24.47 15.93
CA ILE A 11 12.43 -23.46 16.18
C ILE A 11 11.78 -22.10 16.50
N VAL A 12 10.77 -21.72 15.72
CA VAL A 12 10.06 -20.45 15.89
C VAL A 12 9.24 -20.46 17.19
N GLN A 13 8.61 -21.59 17.54
CA GLN A 13 7.92 -21.75 18.82
C GLN A 13 8.87 -21.65 20.03
N LYS A 14 10.05 -22.29 19.96
CA LYS A 14 11.09 -22.14 20.99
C LYS A 14 11.56 -20.69 21.11
N GLY A 15 11.76 -20.03 19.96
CA GLY A 15 12.09 -18.59 19.92
C GLY A 15 11.04 -17.72 20.60
N LYS A 16 9.74 -17.98 20.35
CA LYS A 16 8.62 -17.31 21.02
C LYS A 16 8.73 -17.46 22.55
N ALA A 17 8.98 -18.67 23.05
CA ALA A 17 9.13 -18.93 24.48
C ALA A 17 10.31 -18.17 25.10
N TYR A 18 11.48 -18.17 24.45
CA TYR A 18 12.65 -17.44 24.95
C TYR A 18 12.44 -15.93 25.00
N PHE A 19 11.77 -15.34 24.01
CA PHE A 19 11.47 -13.91 24.04
C PHE A 19 10.44 -13.53 25.11
N LYS A 20 9.45 -14.39 25.35
CA LYS A 20 8.52 -14.23 26.49
C LYS A 20 9.26 -14.25 27.82
N ASP A 21 10.13 -15.24 28.02
CA ASP A 21 10.90 -15.36 29.26
C ASP A 21 11.82 -14.15 29.49
N PHE A 22 12.49 -13.69 28.45
CA PHE A 22 13.30 -12.47 28.51
C PHE A 22 12.46 -11.25 28.93
N MET A 23 11.31 -11.04 28.29
CA MET A 23 10.45 -9.89 28.60
C MET A 23 9.82 -9.98 30.00
N ARG A 24 9.49 -11.19 30.45
CA ARG A 24 9.04 -11.45 31.82
C ARG A 24 10.10 -11.05 32.84
N LEU A 25 11.37 -11.42 32.60
CA LEU A 25 12.49 -11.01 33.45
C LEU A 25 12.66 -9.48 33.43
N CYS A 26 12.66 -8.85 32.25
CA CYS A 26 12.75 -7.39 32.15
C CYS A 26 11.62 -6.66 32.88
N SER A 27 10.40 -7.23 32.86
CA SER A 27 9.26 -6.68 33.60
C SER A 27 9.43 -6.83 35.12
N LEU A 28 9.95 -7.97 35.59
CA LEU A 28 10.22 -8.21 37.02
C LEU A 28 11.24 -7.22 37.60
N TYR A 29 12.28 -6.90 36.83
CA TYR A 29 13.26 -5.88 37.19
C TYR A 29 12.82 -4.44 36.89
N LYS A 30 11.57 -4.24 36.44
CA LYS A 30 11.00 -2.93 36.08
C LYS A 30 11.82 -2.16 35.03
N LEU A 31 12.50 -2.90 34.15
CA LEU A 31 13.23 -2.32 33.02
C LEU A 31 12.28 -1.86 31.91
N THR A 32 11.11 -2.50 31.81
CA THR A 32 10.10 -2.25 30.77
C THR A 32 8.70 -2.43 31.34
N SER A 33 7.79 -1.54 30.94
CA SER A 33 6.35 -1.61 31.24
C SER A 33 5.54 -2.40 30.21
N VAL A 34 6.09 -2.60 29.01
CA VAL A 34 5.48 -3.37 27.91
C VAL A 34 5.46 -4.86 28.28
N ARG A 35 4.27 -5.44 28.32
CA ARG A 35 4.05 -6.89 28.48
C ARG A 35 3.70 -7.49 27.12
N LEU A 36 4.32 -8.63 26.78
CA LEU A 36 3.99 -9.37 25.55
C LEU A 36 2.73 -10.24 25.70
N ASP A 37 2.25 -10.44 26.93
CA ASP A 37 1.32 -11.51 27.28
C ASP A 37 -0.17 -11.21 27.00
N GLN A 38 -0.53 -10.00 26.57
CA GLN A 38 -1.95 -9.65 26.44
C GLN A 38 -2.65 -10.19 25.19
N ASN A 39 -1.92 -10.68 24.18
CA ASN A 39 -2.51 -10.99 22.86
C ASN A 39 -2.31 -12.45 22.40
N ASP A 40 -2.12 -13.39 23.32
CA ASP A 40 -2.01 -14.82 22.96
C ASP A 40 -3.21 -15.66 23.41
N GLU A 41 -3.97 -15.22 24.42
CA GLU A 41 -5.19 -15.91 24.88
C GLU A 41 -6.48 -15.35 24.26
N GLU A 42 -6.47 -14.12 23.73
CA GLU A 42 -7.67 -13.48 23.13
C GLU A 42 -7.81 -13.70 21.62
N ASP A 43 -6.80 -14.26 20.94
CA ASP A 43 -6.82 -14.50 19.48
C ASP A 43 -7.40 -15.89 19.10
N GLU A 44 -7.92 -16.65 20.07
CA GLU A 44 -8.69 -17.88 19.81
C GLU A 44 -10.17 -17.59 19.49
N GLU A 45 -10.57 -16.32 19.39
CA GLU A 45 -11.81 -15.93 18.72
C GLU A 45 -11.52 -15.69 17.22
N GLY A 46 -12.13 -16.54 16.39
CA GLY A 46 -12.08 -16.44 14.92
C GLY A 46 -12.43 -15.04 14.39
N PRO A 47 -12.25 -14.78 13.09
CA PRO A 47 -12.15 -13.43 12.51
C PRO A 47 -13.27 -12.53 13.01
N SER A 48 -12.98 -11.79 14.08
CA SER A 48 -13.95 -10.95 14.74
C SER A 48 -14.25 -9.83 13.76
N ASN A 49 -15.47 -9.91 13.26
CA ASN A 49 -16.09 -8.97 12.35
C ASN A 49 -16.32 -7.66 13.10
N SER A 50 -15.24 -6.98 13.47
CA SER A 50 -15.29 -5.65 14.05
C SER A 50 -15.57 -4.69 12.91
N ASN A 51 -16.81 -4.19 12.86
CA ASN A 51 -17.21 -3.03 12.08
C ASN A 51 -16.45 -1.79 12.59
N LYS A 52 -15.13 -1.77 12.47
CA LYS A 52 -14.31 -0.58 12.69
C LYS A 52 -14.56 0.34 11.50
N SER A 53 -14.90 1.59 11.78
CA SER A 53 -15.00 2.62 10.74
C SER A 53 -13.71 2.63 9.92
N ARG A 54 -13.81 2.80 8.60
CA ARG A 54 -12.63 2.91 7.72
C ARG A 54 -11.65 3.98 8.23
N GLU A 55 -12.18 5.01 8.88
CA GLU A 55 -11.41 6.09 9.48
C GLU A 55 -10.68 5.68 10.76
N SER A 56 -11.31 4.90 11.65
CA SER A 56 -10.63 4.35 12.84
C SER A 56 -9.54 3.37 12.43
N SER A 57 -9.73 2.61 11.35
CA SER A 57 -8.70 1.73 10.78
C SER A 57 -7.51 2.52 10.22
N LEU A 58 -7.73 3.66 9.55
CA LEU A 58 -6.66 4.52 9.04
C LEU A 58 -5.83 5.15 10.17
N GLN A 59 -6.49 5.62 11.23
CA GLN A 59 -5.83 6.17 12.41
C GLN A 59 -5.01 5.10 13.15
N GLU A 60 -5.54 3.88 13.32
CA GLU A 60 -4.80 2.75 13.89
C GLU A 60 -3.53 2.44 13.08
N MET A 61 -3.64 2.39 11.74
CA MET A 61 -2.49 2.17 10.87
C MET A 61 -1.46 3.32 10.95
N ALA A 62 -1.92 4.56 11.01
CA ALA A 62 -1.05 5.72 11.17
C ALA A 62 -0.31 5.69 12.50
N ASN A 63 -1.00 5.34 13.59
CA ASN A 63 -0.42 5.21 14.93
C ASN A 63 0.60 4.06 14.98
N GLN A 64 0.27 2.89 14.44
CA GLN A 64 1.19 1.75 14.39
C GLN A 64 2.46 2.10 13.59
N ARG A 65 2.30 2.77 12.44
CA ARG A 65 3.42 3.27 11.65
C ARG A 65 4.26 4.26 12.43
N GLN A 66 3.62 5.21 13.12
CA GLN A 66 4.31 6.23 13.91
C GLN A 66 5.11 5.61 15.06
N SER A 67 4.52 4.68 15.82
CA SER A 67 5.22 3.96 16.89
C SER A 67 6.44 3.19 16.37
N LYS A 68 6.35 2.58 15.18
CA LYS A 68 7.49 1.89 14.54
C LYS A 68 8.61 2.86 14.14
N ILE A 69 8.25 4.04 13.62
CA ILE A 69 9.21 5.10 13.28
C ILE A 69 9.92 5.62 14.53
N GLU A 70 9.17 5.85 15.60
CA GLU A 70 9.70 6.34 16.88
C GLU A 70 10.67 5.32 17.49
N ARG A 71 10.28 4.04 17.52
CA ARG A 71 11.15 2.95 17.99
C ARG A 71 12.42 2.84 17.17
N TYR A 72 12.32 2.92 15.84
CA TYR A 72 13.50 2.89 14.97
C TYR A 72 14.45 4.08 15.25
N LYS A 73 13.90 5.29 15.42
CA LYS A 73 14.71 6.48 15.77
C LYS A 73 15.38 6.30 17.13
N GLU A 74 14.67 5.76 18.11
CA GLU A 74 15.21 5.49 19.44
C GLU A 74 16.31 4.42 19.40
N GLN A 75 16.06 3.26 18.77
CA GLN A 75 17.06 2.20 18.58
C GLN A 75 18.31 2.76 17.90
N LYS A 76 18.17 3.59 16.86
CA LYS A 76 19.31 4.21 16.17
C LYS A 76 20.14 5.11 17.10
N ARG A 77 19.49 5.88 17.98
CA ARG A 77 20.19 6.70 18.99
C ARG A 77 20.91 5.82 20.01
N ILE A 78 20.25 4.79 20.54
CA ILE A 78 20.82 3.86 21.52
C ILE A 78 22.04 3.14 20.93
N ILE A 79 21.96 2.66 19.68
CA ILE A 79 23.08 1.99 19.02
C ILE A 79 24.28 2.93 18.86
N ALA A 80 24.04 4.20 18.51
CA ALA A 80 25.11 5.18 18.40
C ALA A 80 25.80 5.42 19.75
N GLU A 81 25.02 5.59 20.82
CA GLU A 81 25.54 5.78 22.18
C GLU A 81 26.26 4.52 22.71
N LEU A 82 25.73 3.32 22.45
CA LEU A 82 26.39 2.06 22.77
C LEU A 82 27.73 1.92 22.05
N LYS A 83 27.83 2.37 20.80
CA LYS A 83 29.09 2.33 20.05
C LYS A 83 30.15 3.22 20.68
N GLU A 84 29.76 4.39 21.17
CA GLU A 84 30.66 5.31 21.88
C GLU A 84 31.07 4.74 23.25
N LEU A 85 30.09 4.31 24.06
CA LEU A 85 30.34 3.75 25.39
C LEU A 85 31.14 2.46 25.36
N ARG A 86 30.97 1.63 24.31
CA ARG A 86 31.77 0.41 24.13
C ARG A 86 33.27 0.68 24.12
N THR A 87 33.71 1.79 23.50
CA THR A 87 35.14 2.17 23.50
C THR A 87 35.67 2.53 24.88
N HIS A 88 34.79 2.91 25.81
CA HIS A 88 35.13 3.19 27.19
C HIS A 88 35.17 1.90 28.00
N VAL A 89 34.18 1.01 27.83
CA VAL A 89 34.09 -0.29 28.51
C VAL A 89 35.25 -1.23 28.13
N GLU A 90 35.76 -1.16 26.90
CA GLU A 90 36.91 -1.97 26.46
C GLU A 90 38.26 -1.54 27.09
N LYS A 91 38.31 -0.41 27.81
CA LYS A 91 39.53 0.05 28.52
C LYS A 91 39.68 -0.70 29.86
N SER A 92 40.92 -0.83 30.34
CA SER A 92 41.24 -1.61 31.55
C SER A 92 40.68 -1.01 32.86
N HIS A 93 40.48 0.30 32.93
CA HIS A 93 39.92 0.98 34.08
C HIS A 93 38.73 1.83 33.63
N VAL A 94 37.53 1.43 34.02
CA VAL A 94 36.27 2.06 33.63
C VAL A 94 35.56 2.48 34.90
N GLU A 95 35.00 3.67 34.89
CA GLU A 95 34.12 4.11 35.98
C GLU A 95 32.89 3.22 36.00
N GLU A 96 32.56 2.66 37.18
CA GLU A 96 31.43 1.73 37.37
C GLU A 96 30.11 2.31 36.84
N GLU A 97 29.92 3.63 36.96
CA GLU A 97 28.74 4.32 36.45
C GLU A 97 28.62 4.26 34.92
N VAL A 98 29.74 4.36 34.20
CA VAL A 98 29.80 4.29 32.73
C VAL A 98 29.51 2.85 32.27
N GLU A 99 30.05 1.87 32.97
CA GLU A 99 29.79 0.44 32.71
C GLU A 99 28.31 0.10 32.96
N ARG A 100 27.75 0.55 34.08
CA ARG A 100 26.33 0.40 34.39
C ARG A 100 25.46 1.03 33.31
N LYS A 101 25.76 2.26 32.90
CA LYS A 101 25.02 2.95 31.83
C LYS A 101 25.06 2.17 30.51
N TYR A 102 26.22 1.62 30.14
CA TYR A 102 26.37 0.79 28.95
C TYR A 102 25.45 -0.43 28.97
N TYR A 103 25.47 -1.23 30.04
CA TYR A 103 24.62 -2.42 30.12
C TYR A 103 23.14 -2.11 30.22
N MET A 104 22.77 -1.01 30.89
CA MET A 104 21.37 -0.55 30.93
C MET A 104 20.86 -0.16 29.54
N LEU A 105 21.67 0.55 28.74
CA LEU A 105 21.35 0.86 27.34
C LEU A 105 21.33 -0.39 26.47
N LEU A 106 22.22 -1.35 26.72
CA LEU A 106 22.26 -2.61 25.99
C LEU A 106 20.97 -3.42 26.22
N LEU A 107 20.52 -3.52 27.47
CA LEU A 107 19.24 -4.14 27.80
C LEU A 107 18.08 -3.41 27.11
N LYS A 108 18.07 -2.07 27.15
CA LYS A 108 17.04 -1.27 26.47
C LYS A 108 17.01 -1.48 24.96
N HIS A 109 18.18 -1.62 24.32
CA HIS A 109 18.28 -1.96 22.91
C HIS A 109 17.64 -3.33 22.63
N TRP A 110 18.03 -4.36 23.37
CA TRP A 110 17.50 -5.71 23.20
C TRP A 110 16.01 -5.80 23.49
N ILE A 111 15.50 -5.10 24.50
CA ILE A 111 14.05 -4.99 24.77
C ILE A 111 13.33 -4.50 23.51
N ASN A 112 13.78 -3.39 22.91
CA ASN A 112 13.14 -2.85 21.71
C ASN A 112 13.23 -3.83 20.54
N THR A 113 14.37 -4.49 20.35
CA THR A 113 14.54 -5.52 19.32
C THR A 113 13.61 -6.71 19.54
N VAL A 114 13.44 -7.17 20.78
CA VAL A 114 12.55 -8.29 21.11
C VAL A 114 11.10 -7.94 20.81
N ILE A 115 10.65 -6.71 21.05
CA ILE A 115 9.28 -6.31 20.71
C ILE A 115 9.06 -6.44 19.18
N ASP A 116 10.01 -5.97 18.35
CA ASP A 116 9.92 -6.09 16.89
C ASP A 116 10.01 -7.55 16.41
N GLU A 117 10.94 -8.33 16.95
CA GLU A 117 11.14 -9.74 16.55
C GLU A 117 10.01 -10.65 17.05
N TYR A 118 9.38 -10.32 18.17
CA TYR A 118 8.23 -11.06 18.66
C TYR A 118 7.02 -10.93 17.71
N GLU A 119 6.78 -9.72 17.18
CA GLU A 119 5.78 -9.51 16.13
C GLU A 119 6.12 -10.34 14.88
N ASN A 120 7.39 -10.31 14.43
CA ASN A 120 7.84 -11.10 13.28
C ASN A 120 7.62 -12.60 13.48
N ILE A 121 7.91 -13.13 14.68
CA ILE A 121 7.68 -14.53 15.04
C ILE A 121 6.20 -14.88 15.01
N LYS A 122 5.33 -14.00 15.50
CA LYS A 122 3.88 -14.22 15.46
C LYS A 122 3.37 -14.32 14.02
N PHE A 123 3.81 -13.41 13.15
CA PHE A 123 3.47 -13.46 11.72
C PHE A 123 4.04 -14.70 11.03
N GLU A 124 5.27 -15.10 11.37
CA GLU A 124 5.88 -16.30 10.80
C GLU A 124 5.12 -17.57 11.20
N LEU A 125 4.71 -17.70 12.46
CA LEU A 125 3.90 -18.84 12.93
C LEU A 125 2.58 -18.93 12.15
N GLN A 126 1.90 -17.79 11.95
CA GLN A 126 0.67 -17.74 11.16
C GLN A 126 0.89 -18.21 9.72
N ILE A 127 2.00 -17.83 9.08
CA ILE A 127 2.34 -18.26 7.73
C ILE A 127 2.66 -19.77 7.69
N LEU A 128 3.39 -20.28 8.69
CA LEU A 128 3.76 -21.69 8.78
C LEU A 128 2.52 -22.58 9.00
N GLU A 129 1.55 -22.12 9.77
CA GLU A 129 0.26 -22.80 9.97
C GLU A 129 -0.59 -22.84 8.70
N GLN A 130 -0.59 -21.76 7.91
CA GLN A 130 -1.34 -21.67 6.65
C GLN A 130 -0.64 -22.36 5.47
N ARG A 131 0.64 -22.73 5.61
CA ARG A 131 1.43 -23.41 4.58
C ARG A 131 0.76 -24.66 3.98
N PRO A 132 0.25 -25.64 4.76
CA PRO A 132 -0.45 -26.81 4.20
C PRO A 132 -1.69 -26.44 3.38
N ASN A 133 -2.40 -25.38 3.76
CA ASN A 133 -3.60 -24.88 3.05
C ASN A 133 -3.22 -24.19 1.73
N MET A 134 -2.11 -23.44 1.70
CA MET A 134 -1.57 -22.83 0.48
C MET A 134 -0.98 -23.87 -0.49
N ALA A 135 -0.38 -24.95 0.02
CA ALA A 135 0.07 -26.07 -0.80
C ALA A 135 -1.10 -26.79 -1.50
N HIS A 136 -2.26 -26.92 -0.83
CA HIS A 136 -3.49 -27.43 -1.44
C HIS A 136 -4.12 -26.47 -2.47
N CYS A 137 -3.91 -25.16 -2.33
CA CYS A 137 -4.32 -24.17 -3.34
C CYS A 137 -3.54 -24.35 -4.65
N HIS A 138 -2.25 -24.70 -4.58
CA HIS A 138 -1.43 -25.03 -5.75
C HIS A 138 -1.65 -26.45 -6.31
N GLN A 139 -2.38 -27.32 -5.60
CA GLN A 139 -2.88 -28.60 -6.12
C GLN A 139 -4.23 -28.48 -6.82
N ARG A 140 -4.89 -27.31 -6.78
CA ARG A 140 -5.77 -26.95 -7.89
C ARG A 140 -4.84 -26.82 -9.08
N GLN A 141 -4.83 -27.86 -9.92
CA GLN A 141 -4.16 -27.88 -11.21
C GLN A 141 -4.15 -26.44 -11.75
N PRO A 142 -2.98 -25.88 -12.13
CA PRO A 142 -3.02 -24.66 -12.90
C PRO A 142 -3.97 -24.97 -14.04
N LYS A 143 -5.14 -24.33 -14.08
CA LYS A 143 -5.84 -24.22 -15.36
C LYS A 143 -4.76 -23.64 -16.24
N GLU A 144 -4.23 -24.43 -17.16
CA GLU A 144 -3.21 -23.98 -18.09
C GLU A 144 -3.64 -22.57 -18.49
N PRO A 145 -2.78 -21.54 -18.32
CA PRO A 145 -3.18 -20.19 -18.66
C PRO A 145 -3.67 -20.28 -20.09
N SER A 146 -4.98 -20.18 -20.27
CA SER A 146 -5.65 -20.48 -21.55
C SER A 146 -4.85 -19.72 -22.57
N GLN A 147 -4.13 -20.42 -23.46
CA GLN A 147 -3.06 -19.84 -24.26
C GLN A 147 -3.57 -18.52 -24.82
N LYS A 148 -3.13 -17.40 -24.22
CA LYS A 148 -3.63 -16.09 -24.63
C LYS A 148 -3.10 -15.95 -26.04
N LYS A 149 -3.99 -16.06 -27.02
CA LYS A 149 -3.65 -15.95 -28.44
C LYS A 149 -2.76 -14.72 -28.56
N SER A 150 -1.55 -14.88 -29.11
CA SER A 150 -0.60 -13.78 -29.24
C SER A 150 -1.32 -12.59 -29.87
N PHE A 151 -1.16 -11.41 -29.26
CA PHE A 151 -1.85 -10.21 -29.71
C PHE A 151 -1.46 -9.92 -31.16
N ARG A 152 -2.43 -10.02 -32.06
CA ARG A 152 -2.25 -9.65 -33.46
C ARG A 152 -2.54 -8.15 -33.57
N PRO A 153 -1.59 -7.32 -34.03
CA PRO A 153 -1.86 -5.90 -34.24
C PRO A 153 -3.00 -5.77 -35.25
N PHE A 154 -4.01 -4.98 -34.90
CA PHE A 154 -5.15 -4.68 -35.75
C PHE A 154 -5.21 -3.17 -36.02
N ILE A 155 -5.69 -2.82 -37.20
CA ILE A 155 -5.93 -1.43 -37.59
C ILE A 155 -7.45 -1.24 -37.66
N ILE A 156 -7.96 -0.25 -36.93
CA ILE A 156 -9.37 0.15 -36.98
C ILE A 156 -9.54 1.19 -38.09
N THR A 157 -10.44 0.94 -39.04
CA THR A 157 -10.78 1.87 -40.13
C THR A 157 -12.13 2.53 -39.90
N LYS A 158 -12.33 3.74 -40.45
CA LYS A 158 -13.61 4.46 -40.32
C LYS A 158 -14.73 3.71 -41.02
N ASP A 159 -14.51 3.36 -42.29
CA ASP A 159 -15.55 2.78 -43.15
C ASP A 159 -15.20 1.36 -43.62
N GLN A 160 -16.24 0.57 -43.92
CA GLN A 160 -16.09 -0.76 -44.49
C GLN A 160 -15.40 -0.74 -45.87
N LEU A 161 -15.55 0.35 -46.64
CA LEU A 161 -14.87 0.50 -47.93
C LEU A 161 -13.35 0.69 -47.72
N GLN A 162 -12.97 1.48 -46.72
CA GLN A 162 -11.56 1.65 -46.35
C GLN A 162 -10.95 0.34 -45.85
N LYS A 163 -11.68 -0.46 -45.06
CA LYS A 163 -11.26 -1.81 -44.64
C LYS A 163 -10.93 -2.73 -45.81
N LYS A 164 -11.66 -2.62 -46.93
CA LYS A 164 -11.47 -3.45 -48.13
C LYS A 164 -10.31 -2.98 -49.02
N VAL A 165 -10.07 -1.67 -49.08
CA VAL A 165 -9.05 -1.06 -49.96
C VAL A 165 -7.68 -0.98 -49.27
N LEU A 166 -7.64 -0.63 -47.99
CA LEU A 166 -6.42 -0.61 -47.19
C LEU A 166 -5.97 -2.06 -46.95
N GLY A 167 -4.74 -2.40 -47.31
CA GLY A 167 -4.16 -3.73 -47.08
C GLY A 167 -3.87 -4.57 -48.34
N ALA A 168 -4.24 -4.11 -49.55
CA ALA A 168 -3.91 -4.77 -50.81
C ALA A 168 -2.40 -4.70 -51.21
N GLY A 169 -1.50 -4.47 -50.25
CA GLY A 169 -0.06 -4.32 -50.50
C GLY A 169 0.81 -3.99 -49.28
N TYR A 170 0.29 -4.06 -48.04
CA TYR A 170 1.06 -3.84 -46.80
C TYR A 170 0.76 -4.95 -45.79
N PRO A 171 1.74 -5.40 -44.98
CA PRO A 171 1.64 -6.61 -44.15
C PRO A 171 0.62 -6.59 -43.00
N SER A 172 -0.04 -5.47 -42.71
CA SER A 172 -1.10 -5.38 -41.69
C SER A 172 -2.46 -5.09 -42.32
N LEU A 173 -3.25 -6.14 -42.52
CA LEU A 173 -4.64 -6.04 -42.99
C LEU A 173 -5.50 -5.32 -41.92
N PRO A 174 -6.26 -4.27 -42.29
CA PRO A 174 -7.30 -3.72 -41.44
C PRO A 174 -8.30 -4.80 -41.09
N THR A 175 -8.38 -5.08 -39.79
CA THR A 175 -9.10 -6.25 -39.27
C THR A 175 -10.49 -5.86 -38.77
N LEU A 176 -10.72 -4.56 -38.52
CA LEU A 176 -11.92 -4.07 -37.86
C LEU A 176 -12.32 -2.67 -38.35
N THR A 177 -13.62 -2.38 -38.40
CA THR A 177 -14.15 -1.01 -38.51
C THR A 177 -14.40 -0.42 -37.12
N ILE A 178 -14.59 0.90 -37.05
CA ILE A 178 -14.96 1.59 -35.80
C ILE A 178 -16.23 0.98 -35.21
N GLU A 179 -17.28 0.78 -36.02
CA GLU A 179 -18.55 0.17 -35.60
C GLU A 179 -18.36 -1.26 -35.07
N GLU A 180 -17.66 -2.11 -35.82
CA GLU A 180 -17.40 -3.51 -35.41
C GLU A 180 -16.62 -3.59 -34.08
N PHE A 181 -15.73 -2.61 -33.82
CA PHE A 181 -15.00 -2.51 -32.56
C PHE A 181 -15.89 -2.14 -31.37
N TYR A 182 -16.82 -1.19 -31.57
CA TYR A 182 -17.80 -0.83 -30.54
C TYR A 182 -18.67 -2.04 -30.17
N ASP A 183 -19.22 -2.73 -31.17
CA ASP A 183 -20.06 -3.90 -30.97
C ASP A 183 -19.31 -5.01 -30.21
N GLN A 184 -18.04 -5.26 -30.56
CA GLN A 184 -17.21 -6.24 -29.87
C GLN A 184 -17.00 -5.86 -28.40
N LYS A 185 -16.73 -4.58 -28.12
CA LYS A 185 -16.47 -4.11 -26.75
C LYS A 185 -17.71 -4.07 -25.85
N ILE A 186 -18.87 -3.78 -26.44
CA ILE A 186 -20.17 -3.88 -25.77
C ILE A 186 -20.47 -5.35 -25.44
N LYS A 187 -20.26 -6.25 -26.41
CA LYS A 187 -20.47 -7.70 -26.23
C LYS A 187 -19.51 -8.31 -25.20
N GLU A 188 -18.26 -7.85 -25.15
CA GLU A 188 -17.27 -8.21 -24.13
C GLU A 188 -17.60 -7.63 -22.74
N GLY A 189 -18.61 -6.76 -22.63
CA GLY A 189 -19.01 -6.10 -21.39
C GLY A 189 -17.96 -5.12 -20.84
N THR A 190 -16.91 -4.83 -21.61
CA THR A 190 -15.83 -3.92 -21.21
C THR A 190 -16.23 -2.46 -21.46
N LEU A 191 -17.06 -2.22 -22.48
CA LEU A 191 -17.58 -0.90 -22.79
C LEU A 191 -19.05 -0.83 -22.40
N GLN A 192 -19.34 -0.05 -21.35
CA GLN A 192 -20.70 0.35 -21.02
C GLN A 192 -20.99 1.60 -21.85
N ILE A 193 -22.02 1.58 -22.69
CA ILE A 193 -22.50 2.78 -23.38
C ILE A 193 -23.13 3.66 -22.29
N PRO A 194 -22.55 4.83 -21.97
CA PRO A 194 -23.22 5.74 -21.07
C PRO A 194 -24.52 6.20 -21.73
N THR A 195 -25.61 6.23 -20.98
CA THR A 195 -26.91 6.78 -21.40
C THR A 195 -26.89 8.32 -21.49
N GLY A 196 -25.71 8.92 -21.69
CA GLY A 196 -25.48 10.35 -21.80
C GLY A 196 -24.70 10.67 -23.07
N GLN A 197 -24.63 11.96 -23.39
CA GLN A 197 -23.93 12.45 -24.59
C GLN A 197 -22.48 11.94 -24.58
N SER A 198 -22.13 11.09 -25.54
CA SER A 198 -20.79 10.57 -25.70
C SER A 198 -19.90 11.57 -26.45
N LEU A 199 -18.58 11.43 -26.32
CA LEU A 199 -17.63 12.20 -27.14
C LEU A 199 -17.88 12.01 -28.64
N HIS A 200 -18.50 10.89 -29.04
CA HIS A 200 -18.91 10.64 -30.42
C HIS A 200 -20.12 11.48 -30.83
N ASP A 201 -21.12 11.62 -29.96
CA ASP A 201 -22.31 12.45 -30.23
C ASP A 201 -21.91 13.92 -30.40
N TRP A 202 -20.96 14.40 -29.60
CA TRP A 202 -20.37 15.74 -29.76
C TRP A 202 -19.58 15.92 -31.05
N ALA A 203 -19.04 14.85 -31.63
CA ALA A 203 -18.35 14.89 -32.90
C ALA A 203 -19.30 14.83 -34.11
N VAL A 204 -20.48 14.23 -33.93
CA VAL A 204 -21.54 14.18 -34.94
C VAL A 204 -22.35 15.48 -34.96
N GLU A 205 -22.57 16.08 -33.79
CA GLU A 205 -23.36 17.30 -33.61
C GLU A 205 -22.56 18.39 -32.86
N PRO A 206 -21.62 19.08 -33.54
CA PRO A 206 -20.78 20.10 -32.91
C PRO A 206 -21.57 21.31 -32.39
N GLU A 207 -22.75 21.58 -32.97
CA GLU A 207 -23.62 22.69 -32.56
C GLU A 207 -24.27 22.48 -31.19
N LYS A 208 -24.63 21.23 -30.83
CA LYS A 208 -25.16 20.94 -29.49
C LYS A 208 -24.11 21.12 -28.41
N LYS A 209 -22.86 20.72 -28.69
CA LYS A 209 -21.74 20.92 -27.76
C LYS A 209 -21.47 22.41 -27.50
N ALA A 210 -21.54 23.24 -28.54
CA ALA A 210 -21.36 24.68 -28.41
C ALA A 210 -22.47 25.30 -27.54
N ASN A 211 -23.74 24.98 -27.81
CA ASN A 211 -24.86 25.46 -27.01
C ASN A 211 -24.82 25.01 -25.55
N ASP A 212 -24.44 23.74 -25.29
CA ASP A 212 -24.32 23.21 -23.92
C ASP A 212 -23.14 23.86 -23.17
N ALA A 213 -22.06 24.21 -23.87
CA ALA A 213 -20.93 24.94 -23.29
C ALA A 213 -21.32 26.39 -22.95
N ASP A 214 -21.98 27.09 -23.88
CA ASP A 214 -22.44 28.47 -23.70
C ASP A 214 -23.47 28.58 -22.57
N GLN A 215 -24.40 27.61 -22.45
CA GLN A 215 -25.36 27.56 -21.33
C GLN A 215 -24.66 27.35 -19.99
N LYS A 216 -23.66 26.47 -19.94
CA LYS A 216 -22.94 26.19 -18.71
C LYS A 216 -22.09 27.38 -18.27
N GLU A 217 -21.46 28.07 -19.21
CA GLU A 217 -20.71 29.30 -18.94
C GLU A 217 -21.64 30.39 -18.41
N ALA A 218 -22.81 30.59 -19.02
CA ALA A 218 -23.81 31.53 -18.52
C ALA A 218 -24.33 31.19 -17.11
N GLU A 219 -24.53 29.90 -16.80
CA GLU A 219 -24.92 29.46 -15.46
C GLU A 219 -23.82 29.63 -14.40
N ASP A 220 -22.55 29.46 -14.80
CA ASP A 220 -21.42 29.65 -13.90
C ASP A 220 -21.19 31.15 -13.63
N ASP A 221 -21.32 32.00 -14.65
CA ASP A 221 -21.28 33.47 -14.52
C ASP A 221 -22.42 33.99 -13.62
N GLU A 222 -23.65 33.47 -13.78
CA GLU A 222 -24.79 33.87 -12.95
C GLU A 222 -24.60 33.47 -11.47
N LYS A 223 -23.95 32.34 -11.20
CA LYS A 223 -23.63 31.90 -9.83
C LYS A 223 -22.50 32.73 -9.22
N GLU A 224 -21.55 33.19 -10.03
CA GLU A 224 -20.48 34.09 -9.59
C GLU A 224 -21.04 35.49 -9.25
N ASP A 225 -21.90 36.04 -10.11
CA ASP A 225 -22.56 37.34 -9.88
C ASP A 225 -23.55 37.32 -8.69
N ALA A 226 -24.15 36.16 -8.39
CA ALA A 226 -25.07 35.98 -7.28
C ALA A 226 -24.40 35.80 -5.91
N ASP A 227 -23.05 35.87 -5.83
CA ASP A 227 -22.27 35.60 -4.63
C ASP A 227 -22.68 34.28 -3.94
N ASP A 228 -22.89 33.21 -4.74
CA ASP A 228 -23.35 31.94 -4.20
C ASP A 228 -22.37 31.41 -3.13
N PRO A 229 -22.85 31.11 -1.90
CA PRO A 229 -21.98 30.77 -0.79
C PRO A 229 -21.19 29.48 -1.02
N GLU A 230 -21.70 28.54 -1.84
CA GLU A 230 -21.01 27.29 -2.15
C GLU A 230 -19.89 27.52 -3.16
N ALA A 231 -20.13 28.31 -4.21
CA ALA A 231 -19.11 28.72 -5.17
C ALA A 231 -17.95 29.48 -4.50
N LEU A 232 -18.25 30.43 -3.61
CA LEU A 232 -17.25 31.19 -2.86
C LEU A 232 -16.46 30.31 -1.87
N ALA A 233 -17.12 29.39 -1.16
CA ALA A 233 -16.44 28.47 -0.25
C ALA A 233 -15.47 27.54 -1.01
N LYS A 234 -15.90 27.05 -2.18
CA LYS A 234 -15.06 26.24 -3.06
C LYS A 234 -13.87 27.04 -3.58
N ALA A 235 -14.07 28.26 -4.08
CA ALA A 235 -12.99 29.11 -4.55
C ALA A 235 -11.94 29.38 -3.46
N ARG A 236 -12.36 29.69 -2.23
CA ARG A 236 -11.46 29.86 -1.07
C ARG A 236 -10.69 28.58 -0.73
N ALA A 237 -11.37 27.43 -0.70
CA ALA A 237 -10.71 26.14 -0.44
C ALA A 237 -9.68 25.78 -1.51
N TRP A 238 -9.93 26.17 -2.77
CA TRP A 238 -8.97 26.00 -3.87
C TRP A 238 -7.74 26.89 -3.70
N ASP A 239 -7.90 28.11 -3.18
CA ASP A 239 -6.82 29.05 -2.91
C ASP A 239 -5.95 28.57 -1.73
N ASP A 240 -6.59 28.21 -0.60
CA ASP A 240 -5.92 27.65 0.59
C ASP A 240 -5.08 26.41 0.22
N TRP A 241 -5.63 25.51 -0.62
CA TRP A 241 -4.91 24.32 -1.09
C TRP A 241 -3.69 24.67 -1.97
N LYS A 242 -3.77 25.72 -2.79
CA LYS A 242 -2.66 26.16 -3.64
C LYS A 242 -1.55 26.83 -2.85
N ASP A 243 -1.90 27.52 -1.76
CA ASP A 243 -0.94 28.12 -0.85
C ASP A 243 -0.19 27.07 -0.02
N ASP A 244 -0.90 26.03 0.42
CA ASP A 244 -0.32 24.90 1.16
C ASP A 244 0.53 23.98 0.27
N ILE A 245 0.14 23.78 -1.00
CA ILE A 245 0.83 22.87 -1.91
C ILE A 245 1.70 23.63 -2.92
N ARG A 246 3.00 23.68 -2.63
CA ARG A 246 4.00 24.26 -3.53
C ARG A 246 4.02 23.53 -4.88
N ARG A 247 4.12 24.30 -5.97
CA ARG A 247 4.34 23.75 -7.32
C ARG A 247 5.57 22.82 -7.33
N GLY A 248 5.35 21.54 -7.60
CA GLY A 248 6.40 20.52 -7.60
C GLY A 248 6.49 19.66 -6.32
N ASP A 249 5.52 19.75 -5.40
CA ASP A 249 5.46 18.91 -4.19
C ASP A 249 5.08 17.44 -4.44
N GLY A 250 5.11 17.01 -5.71
CA GLY A 250 4.86 15.64 -6.15
C GLY A 250 6.14 14.80 -6.21
N ASN A 251 6.25 13.94 -7.23
CA ASN A 251 7.32 12.95 -7.37
C ASN A 251 8.73 13.58 -7.48
N ARG A 252 9.39 13.81 -6.33
CA ARG A 252 10.76 14.34 -6.23
C ARG A 252 11.83 13.25 -6.16
N ASN A 253 11.44 11.98 -6.03
CA ASN A 253 12.35 10.84 -5.86
C ASN A 253 12.64 10.08 -7.16
N ASN A 254 12.06 10.50 -8.28
CA ASN A 254 12.40 10.02 -9.62
C ASN A 254 12.95 11.17 -10.48
N MET A 255 13.98 11.84 -9.96
CA MET A 255 14.88 12.61 -10.80
C MET A 255 15.97 11.63 -11.23
N GLY A 256 16.00 11.29 -12.52
CA GLY A 256 16.86 10.26 -13.10
C GLY A 256 18.36 10.49 -12.96
#